data_AF-A0A1Y4BNI2-F1
#
_entry.id   AF-A0A1Y4BNI2-F1
#
_cell.length_a   1.000
_cell.length_b   1.000
_cell.length_c   1.000
_cell.angle_alpha   90.00
_cell.angle_beta   90.00
_cell.angle_gamma   90.00
#
_symmetry.space_group_name_H-M   'P 1'
#
loop_
_entity.id
_entity.type
_entity.pdbx_description
1 polymer ?
#
loop_
_entity_poly.entity_id
_entity_poly.type
_entity_poly.pdbx_seq_one_letter_code
_entity_poly.pdbx_strand_id
1 'polypeptide(L)'
;MDQAQSLTAPQALEELRGCYDAFIQKLEKSQASSVGEVMGRFFRSQGNLRVAYAVEEFDAALTQQVATLAGLLADCPAEEAGELAAQALELMLFYPIPADNNIAFSLAAFEGRAQPLVAFLPPPRRQETARRYAKRTPPRRMFPNQQKLWKELSLL
;
A
#
# COMPACT_ATOMS: atom_id res chain seq x y z
N MET A 1 18.94 -14.89 28.05
CA MET A 1 17.57 -14.45 27.76
C MET A 1 17.68 -13.57 26.55
N ASP A 2 17.34 -14.12 25.38
CA ASP A 2 17.42 -13.42 24.09
C ASP A 2 16.66 -12.10 24.17
N GLN A 3 17.36 -11.00 23.88
CA GLN A 3 16.71 -9.73 23.65
C GLN A 3 15.83 -9.91 22.41
N ALA A 4 14.52 -10.05 22.61
CA ALA A 4 13.57 -9.83 21.54
C ALA A 4 13.82 -8.41 21.04
N GLN A 5 14.49 -8.27 19.89
CA GLN A 5 14.70 -6.99 19.25
C GLN A 5 13.31 -6.42 18.94
N SER A 6 12.88 -5.44 19.74
CA SER A 6 11.65 -4.70 19.46
C SER A 6 11.82 -4.01 18.12
N LEU A 7 11.04 -4.43 17.12
CA LEU A 7 11.03 -3.80 15.81
C LEU A 7 10.72 -2.30 15.95
N THR A 8 11.54 -1.44 15.35
CA THR A 8 11.35 0.01 15.37
C THR A 8 10.49 0.48 14.20
N ALA A 9 9.85 1.65 14.31
CA ALA A 9 9.01 2.20 13.23
C ALA A 9 9.78 2.37 11.90
N PRO A 10 11.04 2.83 11.87
CA PRO A 10 11.83 2.85 10.63
C PRO A 10 12.10 1.46 10.05
N GLN A 11 12.33 0.45 10.90
CA GLN A 11 12.52 -0.93 10.42
C GLN A 11 11.22 -1.50 9.84
N ALA A 12 10.07 -1.22 10.45
CA ALA A 12 8.77 -1.63 9.90
C ALA A 12 8.47 -0.97 8.55
N LEU A 13 8.89 0.28 8.33
CA LEU A 13 8.80 0.95 7.03
C LEU A 13 9.67 0.25 5.98
N GLU A 14 10.88 -0.17 6.33
CA GLU A 14 11.75 -0.92 5.41
C GLU A 14 11.22 -2.33 5.14
N GLU A 15 10.59 -3.00 6.11
CA GLU A 15 9.88 -4.26 5.87
C GLU A 15 8.69 -4.08 4.93
N LEU A 16 7.94 -2.97 5.06
CA LEU A 16 6.87 -2.62 4.15
C LEU A 16 7.40 -2.41 2.72
N ARG A 17 8.54 -1.74 2.55
CA ARG A 17 9.22 -1.60 1.26
C ARG A 17 9.62 -2.95 0.68
N GLY A 18 10.26 -3.80 1.48
CA GLY A 18 10.64 -5.15 1.08
C GLY A 18 9.44 -6.00 0.67
N CYS A 19 8.28 -5.83 1.32
CA CYS A 19 7.04 -6.49 0.95
C CYS A 19 6.56 -6.11 -0.46
N TYR A 20 6.59 -4.82 -0.81
CA TYR A 20 6.26 -4.34 -2.15
C TYR A 20 7.25 -4.87 -3.20
N ASP A 21 8.55 -4.80 -2.94
CA ASP A 21 9.58 -5.27 -3.87
C ASP A 21 9.45 -6.78 -4.13
N ALA A 22 9.23 -7.58 -3.09
CA ALA A 22 9.02 -9.01 -3.21
C ALA A 22 7.77 -9.34 -4.04
N PHE A 23 6.68 -8.59 -3.84
CA PHE A 23 5.44 -8.78 -4.60
C PHE A 23 5.61 -8.45 -6.08
N ILE A 24 6.26 -7.32 -6.40
CA ILE A 24 6.53 -6.92 -7.78
C ILE A 24 7.38 -7.97 -8.49
N GLN A 25 8.46 -8.43 -7.85
CA GLN A 25 9.30 -9.50 -8.40
C GLN A 25 8.51 -10.79 -8.64
N LYS A 26 7.56 -11.14 -7.75
CA LYS A 26 6.68 -12.31 -7.94
C LYS A 26 5.73 -12.12 -9.11
N LEU A 27 5.16 -10.92 -9.29
CA LEU A 27 4.29 -10.60 -10.43
C LEU A 27 5.06 -10.66 -11.75
N GLU A 28 6.25 -10.07 -11.81
CA GLU A 28 7.14 -10.11 -12.99
C GLU A 28 7.50 -11.55 -13.38
N LYS A 29 7.93 -12.36 -12.40
CA LYS A 29 8.25 -13.79 -12.60
C LYS A 29 7.06 -14.63 -13.02
N SER A 30 5.84 -14.22 -12.64
CA SER A 30 4.62 -14.94 -12.97
C SER A 30 4.14 -14.67 -14.40
N GLN A 31 4.78 -13.75 -15.14
CA GLN A 31 4.40 -13.34 -16.49
C GLN A 31 2.89 -13.08 -16.63
N ALA A 32 2.30 -12.35 -15.67
CA ALA A 32 0.88 -12.01 -15.69
C ALA A 32 0.56 -11.35 -17.04
N SER A 33 -0.13 -12.09 -17.92
CA SER A 33 -0.10 -11.81 -19.36
C SER A 33 -1.13 -10.77 -19.76
N SER A 34 -2.09 -10.46 -18.87
CA SER A 34 -3.09 -9.41 -19.10
C SER A 34 -3.78 -8.92 -17.83
N VAL A 35 -4.28 -7.68 -17.88
CA VAL A 35 -5.17 -7.06 -16.88
C VAL A 35 -6.41 -7.92 -16.63
N GLY A 36 -6.87 -8.67 -17.66
CA GLY A 36 -8.01 -9.56 -17.60
C GLY A 36 -7.84 -10.77 -16.68
N GLU A 37 -6.62 -11.30 -16.52
CA GLU A 37 -6.35 -12.40 -15.57
C GLU A 37 -6.32 -11.91 -14.12
N VAL A 38 -5.86 -10.67 -13.89
CA VAL A 38 -5.89 -10.03 -12.58
C VAL A 38 -7.33 -9.65 -12.21
N MET A 39 -8.08 -9.06 -13.15
CA MET A 39 -9.49 -8.66 -13.00
C MET A 39 -10.45 -9.84 -12.89
N GLY A 40 -10.30 -10.86 -13.74
CA GLY A 40 -11.09 -12.09 -13.70
C GLY A 40 -10.94 -12.82 -12.36
N ARG A 41 -9.88 -12.54 -11.59
CA ARG A 41 -9.65 -13.15 -10.29
C ARG A 41 -10.27 -12.40 -9.12
N PHE A 42 -10.33 -11.07 -9.17
CA PHE A 42 -11.14 -10.31 -8.22
C PHE A 42 -12.64 -10.64 -8.35
N PHE A 43 -13.08 -11.15 -9.52
CA PHE A 43 -14.51 -11.35 -9.82
C PHE A 43 -15.00 -12.80 -10.12
N ARG A 44 -14.17 -13.76 -10.55
CA ARG A 44 -14.37 -15.24 -10.55
C ARG A 44 -13.36 -16.06 -11.41
N SER A 45 -12.56 -16.89 -10.73
CA SER A 45 -12.24 -18.31 -11.03
C SER A 45 -11.61 -18.82 -12.35
N GLN A 46 -10.90 -18.04 -13.17
CA GLN A 46 -10.03 -18.62 -14.23
C GLN A 46 -8.74 -17.79 -14.46
N GLY A 47 -7.74 -17.93 -13.58
CA GLY A 47 -6.45 -17.24 -13.75
C GLY A 47 -5.26 -18.02 -13.19
N ASN A 48 -4.05 -17.69 -13.65
CA ASN A 48 -2.77 -18.29 -13.26
C ASN A 48 -2.64 -18.44 -11.74
N LEU A 49 -2.66 -19.68 -11.21
CA LEU A 49 -2.59 -19.99 -9.77
C LEU A 49 -1.47 -19.25 -9.03
N ARG A 50 -0.32 -19.04 -9.65
CA ARG A 50 0.82 -18.35 -9.04
C ARG A 50 0.52 -16.89 -8.69
N VAL A 51 -0.27 -16.22 -9.52
CA VAL A 51 -0.71 -14.84 -9.27
C VAL A 51 -1.73 -14.77 -8.11
N ALA A 52 -2.53 -15.81 -7.82
CA ALA A 52 -3.46 -15.81 -6.66
C ALA A 52 -2.62 -15.81 -5.42
N TYR A 53 -1.75 -16.81 -5.33
CA TYR A 53 -0.93 -17.00 -4.17
C TYR A 53 -0.07 -15.77 -3.91
N ALA A 54 0.51 -15.16 -4.96
CA ALA A 54 1.24 -13.91 -4.81
C ALA A 54 0.37 -12.76 -4.27
N VAL A 55 -0.86 -12.61 -4.76
CA VAL A 55 -1.81 -11.56 -4.34
C VAL A 55 -2.32 -11.80 -2.92
N GLU A 56 -2.70 -13.02 -2.56
CA GLU A 56 -3.19 -13.39 -1.22
C GLU A 56 -2.09 -13.30 -0.17
N GLU A 57 -0.89 -13.81 -0.48
CA GLU A 57 0.28 -13.70 0.39
C GLU A 57 0.67 -12.23 0.59
N PHE A 58 0.64 -11.43 -0.47
CA PHE A 58 0.89 -10.00 -0.38
C PHE A 58 -0.18 -9.27 0.43
N ASP A 59 -1.47 -9.58 0.26
CA ASP A 59 -2.55 -8.94 1.03
C ASP A 59 -2.38 -9.18 2.53
N ALA A 60 -2.07 -10.42 2.92
CA ALA A 60 -1.83 -10.80 4.30
C ALA A 60 -0.58 -10.10 4.85
N ALA A 61 0.54 -10.16 4.11
CA ALA A 61 1.79 -9.52 4.52
C ALA A 61 1.65 -8.00 4.62
N LEU A 62 1.05 -7.36 3.63
CA LEU A 62 0.81 -5.92 3.61
C LEU A 62 -0.08 -5.49 4.77
N THR A 63 -1.18 -6.22 5.01
CA THR A 63 -2.09 -5.91 6.12
C THR A 63 -1.37 -5.99 7.46
N GLN A 64 -0.57 -7.03 7.66
CA GLN A 64 0.24 -7.17 8.88
C GLN A 64 1.26 -6.04 9.01
N GLN A 65 2.00 -5.72 7.94
CA GLN A 65 3.05 -4.70 7.97
C GLN A 65 2.50 -3.30 8.22
N VAL A 66 1.37 -2.94 7.59
CA VAL A 66 0.70 -1.66 7.85
C VAL A 66 0.17 -1.59 9.28
N ALA A 67 -0.39 -2.68 9.80
CA ALA A 67 -0.87 -2.72 11.19
C ALA A 67 0.29 -2.59 12.19
N THR A 68 1.38 -3.32 11.97
CA THR A 68 2.61 -3.22 12.77
C THR A 68 3.16 -1.79 12.74
N LEU A 69 3.31 -1.20 11.55
CA LEU A 69 3.81 0.16 11.41
C LEU A 69 2.88 1.16 12.14
N ALA A 70 1.57 1.09 11.93
CA ALA A 70 0.62 1.97 12.60
C ALA A 70 0.67 1.84 14.13
N GLY A 71 0.87 0.63 14.65
CA GLY A 71 1.08 0.39 16.09
C GLY A 71 2.32 1.11 16.60
N LEU A 72 3.46 0.95 15.91
CA LEU A 72 4.72 1.60 16.29
C LEU A 72 4.66 3.13 16.18
N LEU A 73 3.97 3.65 15.15
CA LEU A 73 3.78 5.10 14.98
C LEU A 73 2.96 5.73 16.11
N ALA A 74 2.08 4.97 16.77
CA ALA A 74 1.31 5.45 17.91
C ALA A 74 2.17 5.72 19.15
N ASP A 75 3.33 5.06 19.25
CA ASP A 75 4.29 5.24 20.34
C ASP A 75 5.40 6.26 20.01
N CYS A 76 5.47 6.74 18.76
CA CYS A 76 6.43 7.73 18.31
C CYS A 76 6.01 9.17 18.65
N PRO A 77 6.97 10.11 18.78
CA PRO A 77 6.68 11.53 18.76
C PRO A 77 5.91 11.93 17.49
N ALA A 78 4.94 12.83 17.61
CA ALA A 78 4.03 13.18 16.52
C ALA A 78 4.73 13.66 15.23
N GLU A 79 5.87 14.37 15.36
CA GLU A 79 6.67 14.81 14.23
C GLU A 79 7.27 13.60 13.48
N GLU A 80 7.95 12.70 14.20
CA GLU A 80 8.54 11.49 13.64
C GLU A 80 7.46 10.57 13.04
N ALA A 81 6.34 10.38 13.75
CA ALA A 81 5.24 9.56 13.27
C ALA A 81 4.66 10.11 11.96
N GLY A 82 4.53 11.43 11.85
CA GLY A 82 4.06 12.11 10.64
C GLY A 82 5.03 11.98 9.45
N GLU A 83 6.34 12.05 9.69
CA GLU A 83 7.35 11.82 8.64
C GLU A 83 7.33 10.39 8.13
N LEU A 84 7.29 9.41 9.03
CA LEU A 84 7.28 7.99 8.67
C LEU A 84 5.97 7.58 8.00
N ALA A 85 4.81 8.06 8.48
CA ALA A 85 3.53 7.84 7.84
C ALA A 85 3.46 8.44 6.44
N ALA A 86 4.06 9.63 6.24
CA ALA A 86 4.17 10.24 4.92
C ALA A 86 5.02 9.40 3.97
N GLN A 87 6.17 8.89 4.42
CA GLN A 87 7.02 8.00 3.62
C GLN A 87 6.33 6.69 3.28
N ALA A 88 5.59 6.11 4.22
CA ALA A 88 4.81 4.90 3.99
C ALA A 88 3.69 5.12 2.96
N LEU A 89 2.97 6.24 3.04
CA LEU A 89 1.96 6.61 2.04
C LEU A 89 2.59 6.94 0.68
N GLU A 90 3.76 7.56 0.67
CA GLU A 90 4.50 7.84 -0.56
C GLU A 90 4.88 6.56 -1.28
N LEU A 91 5.36 5.56 -0.54
CA LEU A 91 5.55 4.21 -1.02
C LEU A 91 4.21 3.65 -1.54
N MET A 92 3.22 3.45 -0.68
CA MET A 92 2.01 2.72 -1.07
C MET A 92 1.21 3.35 -2.21
N LEU A 93 1.27 4.68 -2.40
CA LEU A 93 0.47 5.41 -3.37
C LEU A 93 1.24 5.92 -4.59
N PHE A 94 2.56 6.07 -4.54
CA PHE A 94 3.29 6.67 -5.65
C PHE A 94 4.49 5.86 -6.11
N TYR A 95 4.97 4.90 -5.31
CA TYR A 95 6.17 4.13 -5.64
C TYR A 95 6.09 2.62 -5.35
N PRO A 96 6.89 1.81 -6.04
CA PRO A 96 7.60 2.17 -7.26
C PRO A 96 6.61 2.47 -8.39
N ILE A 97 7.05 3.25 -9.39
CA ILE A 97 6.25 3.51 -10.59
C ILE A 97 6.38 2.27 -11.47
N PRO A 98 5.33 1.44 -11.61
CA PRO A 98 5.48 0.17 -12.31
C PRO A 98 5.64 0.41 -13.81
N ALA A 99 6.55 -0.32 -14.45
CA ALA A 99 6.73 -0.26 -15.90
C ALA A 99 5.57 -0.91 -16.67
N ASP A 100 4.86 -1.84 -16.04
CA ASP A 100 3.73 -2.58 -16.61
C ASP A 100 2.40 -2.14 -15.97
N ASN A 101 1.40 -1.88 -16.82
CA ASN A 101 0.04 -1.55 -16.43
C ASN A 101 -0.64 -2.64 -15.56
N ASN A 102 -0.28 -3.91 -15.72
CA ASN A 102 -0.77 -5.04 -14.92
C ASN A 102 -0.30 -4.95 -13.47
N ILE A 103 0.98 -4.59 -13.28
CA ILE A 103 1.56 -4.39 -11.95
C ILE A 103 0.97 -3.12 -11.33
N ALA A 104 0.85 -2.03 -12.10
CA ALA A 104 0.20 -0.81 -11.65
C ALA A 104 -1.25 -1.05 -11.19
N PHE A 105 -2.01 -1.82 -11.97
CA PHE A 105 -3.36 -2.21 -11.61
C PHE A 105 -3.40 -3.05 -10.33
N SER A 106 -2.50 -4.03 -10.20
CA SER A 106 -2.45 -4.92 -9.04
C SER A 106 -2.13 -4.14 -7.76
N LEU A 107 -1.17 -3.22 -7.81
CA LEU A 107 -0.83 -2.36 -6.66
C LEU A 107 -1.99 -1.42 -6.31
N ALA A 108 -2.67 -0.85 -7.31
CA ALA A 108 -3.82 0.03 -7.10
C ALA A 108 -4.96 -0.63 -6.30
N ALA A 109 -5.12 -1.95 -6.43
CA ALA A 109 -6.10 -2.71 -5.65
C ALA A 109 -5.79 -2.76 -4.14
N PHE A 110 -4.56 -2.49 -3.74
CA PHE A 110 -4.11 -2.50 -2.35
C PHE A 110 -3.95 -1.13 -1.71
N GLU A 111 -4.02 -0.05 -2.49
CA GLU A 111 -3.79 1.32 -1.98
C GLU A 111 -4.68 1.68 -0.79
N GLY A 112 -5.93 1.19 -0.77
CA GLY A 112 -6.84 1.39 0.38
C GLY A 112 -6.34 0.80 1.71
N ARG A 113 -5.37 -0.13 1.69
CA ARG A 113 -4.74 -0.67 2.90
C ARG A 113 -3.96 0.38 3.68
N ALA A 114 -3.57 1.48 3.04
CA ALA A 114 -2.84 2.57 3.70
C ALA A 114 -3.70 3.40 4.67
N GLN A 115 -5.01 3.16 4.73
CA GLN A 115 -5.96 3.90 5.56
C GLN A 115 -5.52 4.12 7.02
N PRO A 116 -4.96 3.13 7.75
CA PRO A 116 -4.53 3.33 9.14
C PRO A 116 -3.43 4.40 9.30
N LEU A 117 -2.66 4.69 8.26
CA LEU A 117 -1.56 5.65 8.29
C LEU A 117 -2.03 7.11 8.25
N VAL A 118 -3.26 7.35 7.79
CA VAL A 118 -3.83 8.69 7.60
C VAL A 118 -3.91 9.47 8.91
N ALA A 119 -4.15 8.79 10.03
CA ALA A 119 -4.29 9.42 11.36
C ALA A 119 -3.01 10.10 11.85
N PHE A 120 -1.84 9.63 11.40
CA PHE A 120 -0.54 10.15 11.81
C PHE A 120 -0.07 11.32 10.95
N LEU A 121 -0.71 11.57 9.80
CA LEU A 121 -0.35 12.67 8.92
C LEU A 121 -0.85 14.01 9.47
N PRO A 122 0.03 15.04 9.53
CA PRO A 122 -0.40 16.39 9.83
C PRO A 122 -1.33 16.93 8.72
N PRO A 123 -2.29 17.81 9.04
CA PRO A 123 -3.30 18.26 8.08
C PRO A 123 -2.75 18.80 6.74
N PRO A 124 -1.66 19.61 6.71
CA PRO A 124 -1.09 20.07 5.45
C PRO A 124 -0.61 18.92 4.55
N ARG A 125 -0.01 17.89 5.14
CA ARG A 125 0.47 16.71 4.38
C ARG A 125 -0.68 15.83 3.92
N ARG A 126 -1.74 15.65 4.72
CA ARG A 126 -2.98 14.97 4.29
C ARG A 126 -3.55 15.60 3.02
N GLN A 127 -3.72 16.93 3.03
CA GLN A 127 -4.25 17.67 1.87
C GLN A 127 -3.37 17.54 0.63
N GLU A 128 -2.04 17.64 0.80
CA GLU A 128 -1.11 17.50 -0.34
C GLU A 128 -1.16 16.09 -0.93
N THR A 129 -1.14 15.06 -0.09
CA THR A 129 -1.29 13.66 -0.54
C THR A 129 -2.62 13.46 -1.25
N ALA A 130 -3.73 13.99 -0.73
CA ALA A 130 -5.05 13.91 -1.36
C ALA A 130 -5.06 14.55 -2.77
N ARG A 131 -4.44 15.73 -2.92
CA ARG A 131 -4.34 16.45 -4.20
C ARG A 131 -3.52 15.66 -5.21
N ARG A 132 -2.34 15.18 -4.82
CA ARG A 132 -1.47 14.36 -5.67
C ARG A 132 -2.16 13.06 -6.09
N TYR A 133 -2.86 12.41 -5.17
CA TYR A 133 -3.60 11.18 -5.43
C TYR A 133 -4.73 11.41 -6.44
N ALA A 134 -5.53 12.47 -6.26
CA ALA A 134 -6.58 12.84 -7.21
C ALA A 134 -6.04 13.26 -8.58
N LYS A 135 -4.84 13.85 -8.64
CA LYS A 135 -4.16 14.18 -9.91
C LYS A 135 -3.73 12.94 -10.67
N ARG A 136 -3.22 11.92 -9.98
CA ARG A 136 -2.82 10.63 -10.58
C ARG A 136 -4.05 9.83 -11.03
N THR A 137 -5.05 9.71 -10.15
CA THR A 137 -6.27 8.95 -10.40
C THR A 137 -7.46 9.83 -9.99
N PRO A 138 -8.20 10.43 -10.95
CA PRO A 138 -9.36 11.27 -10.61
C PRO A 138 -10.38 10.49 -9.78
N PRO A 139 -11.05 11.11 -8.77
CA PRO A 139 -11.96 10.40 -7.87
C PRO A 139 -13.04 9.56 -8.54
N ARG A 140 -13.52 9.99 -9.71
CA ARG A 140 -14.52 9.25 -10.52
C ARG A 140 -13.99 7.94 -11.13
N ARG A 141 -12.67 7.76 -11.17
CA ARG A 141 -11.96 6.57 -11.70
C ARG A 141 -11.31 5.73 -10.61
N MET A 142 -11.37 6.18 -9.35
CA MET A 142 -10.86 5.42 -8.21
C MET A 142 -11.76 4.22 -7.91
N PHE A 143 -11.16 3.09 -7.55
CA PHE A 143 -11.84 1.95 -6.95
C PHE A 143 -12.50 2.33 -5.61
N PRO A 144 -13.48 1.55 -5.12
CA PRO A 144 -14.16 1.86 -3.85
C PRO A 144 -13.21 2.03 -2.66
N ASN A 145 -12.17 1.20 -2.54
CA ASN A 145 -11.16 1.30 -1.49
C ASN A 145 -10.29 2.57 -1.61
N GLN A 146 -9.89 2.93 -2.84
CA GLN A 146 -9.16 4.15 -3.16
C GLN A 146 -10.00 5.40 -2.83
N GLN A 147 -11.29 5.39 -3.18
CA GLN A 147 -12.21 6.49 -2.84
C GLN A 147 -12.35 6.68 -1.34
N LYS A 148 -12.43 5.58 -0.57
CA LYS A 148 -12.50 5.65 0.89
C LYS A 148 -11.25 6.32 1.47
N LEU A 149 -10.07 5.86 1.05
CA LEU A 149 -8.79 6.45 1.46
C LEU A 149 -8.69 7.93 1.06
N TRP A 150 -9.02 8.26 -0.20
CA TRP A 150 -8.96 9.63 -0.69
C TRP A 150 -9.89 10.57 0.10
N LYS A 151 -11.10 10.12 0.44
CA LYS A 151 -12.02 10.89 1.28
C LYS A 151 -11.39 11.18 2.63
N GLU A 152 -10.82 10.18 3.30
CA GLU A 152 -10.17 10.37 4.61
C GLU A 152 -8.95 11.30 4.54
N LEU A 153 -8.12 11.20 3.51
CA LEU A 153 -7.03 12.14 3.25
C LEU A 153 -7.53 13.57 2.98
N SER A 154 -8.75 13.71 2.46
CA SER A 154 -9.37 15.00 2.15
C SER A 154 -10.15 15.60 3.32
N LEU A 155 -10.34 14.86 4.41
CA LEU A 155 -10.98 15.37 5.63
C LEU A 155 -9.99 16.28 6.38
N LEU A 156 -10.48 17.45 6.75
CA LEU A 156 -9.78 18.45 7.55
C LEU A 156 -9.90 18.10 9.03
#